data_AF-A0A1F5TMD7-F1
#
_entry.id   AF-A0A1F5TMD7-F1
#
_cell.length_a   1.000
_cell.length_b   1.000
_cell.length_c   1.000
_cell.angle_alpha   90.00
_cell.angle_beta   90.00
_cell.angle_gamma   90.00
#
_symmetry.space_group_name_H-M   'P 1'
#
loop_
_entity.id
_entity.type
_entity.pdbx_description
1 polymer ?
#
loop_
_entity_poly.entity_id
_entity_poly.type
_entity_poly.pdbx_seq_one_letter_code
_entity_poly.pdbx_strand_id
1 'polypeptide(L)'
;MKFKFVILLLIFLFSLSRKPVLADCNDFGIKIVPPIINFSDVTTGDNLLCDIKLIRWCVDVPYNIKATVDESDIYDWIKFDSDSSLKFLKGEELHNIKLKVLVPENADIGSYQGSVLFVISSGDKIQQDGVAMNVNIGVRSIIKIDVTQTSYIKVYTSPILNKLRGRIIVKPEDLGRAYYIHPILNKMFSLGSPNEAFSVMRSQGIGISNNNLTKFRENGKNNDNILIEDDFIDIHLGKIFLQVEENGEAWYINPENGERYFLNRPHDAFGIMQDLGVGITNNDFDLLINK
;
A
#
# COMPACT_ATOMS: atom_id res chain seq x y z
N MET A 1 32.10 -27.17 87.41
CA MET A 1 32.33 -28.58 87.03
C MET A 1 31.44 -28.87 85.83
N LYS A 2 32.02 -29.14 84.63
CA LYS A 2 31.53 -30.01 83.51
C LYS A 2 30.04 -29.86 83.05
N PHE A 3 29.62 -29.78 81.78
CA PHE A 3 30.10 -30.29 80.48
C PHE A 3 29.28 -29.60 79.34
N LYS A 4 29.86 -29.52 78.13
CA LYS A 4 29.28 -29.03 76.85
C LYS A 4 28.13 -29.91 76.30
N PHE A 5 27.19 -29.34 75.53
CA PHE A 5 26.59 -29.87 74.28
C PHE A 5 25.70 -28.76 73.65
N VAL A 6 26.16 -28.02 72.63
CA VAL A 6 25.82 -28.17 71.18
C VAL A 6 24.34 -28.47 70.92
N ILE A 7 23.62 -27.51 70.29
CA ILE A 7 22.84 -27.71 69.05
C ILE A 7 22.54 -26.33 68.43
N LEU A 8 23.00 -26.22 67.18
CA LEU A 8 22.79 -25.18 66.20
C LEU A 8 21.49 -25.51 65.45
N LEU A 9 20.55 -24.58 65.30
CA LEU A 9 19.53 -24.70 64.25
C LEU A 9 19.20 -23.32 63.66
N LEU A 10 19.88 -23.02 62.55
CA LEU A 10 19.49 -22.01 61.59
C LEU A 10 18.15 -22.41 60.95
N ILE A 11 17.11 -21.61 61.14
CA ILE A 11 15.93 -21.65 60.27
C ILE A 11 16.14 -20.54 59.24
N PHE A 12 16.78 -20.91 58.12
CA PHE A 12 16.89 -20.06 56.94
C PHE A 12 15.57 -20.16 56.18
N LEU A 13 14.90 -19.01 56.01
CA LEU A 13 13.73 -18.88 55.15
C LEU A 13 14.06 -19.39 53.74
N PHE A 14 13.37 -20.45 53.33
CA PHE A 14 13.26 -20.86 51.94
C PHE A 14 12.45 -19.79 51.19
N SER A 15 13.11 -18.70 50.82
CA SER A 15 12.69 -17.91 49.67
C SER A 15 13.01 -18.75 48.44
N LEU A 16 11.98 -19.31 47.79
CA LEU A 16 12.10 -19.79 46.42
C LEU A 16 12.42 -18.59 45.52
N SER A 17 13.70 -18.24 45.45
CA SER A 17 14.25 -17.61 44.26
C SER A 17 14.21 -18.67 43.16
N ARG A 18 13.14 -18.67 42.36
CA ARG A 18 13.26 -19.15 40.99
C ARG A 18 14.28 -18.23 40.33
N LYS A 19 15.56 -18.62 40.36
CA LYS A 19 16.55 -18.06 39.45
C LYS A 19 15.94 -18.18 38.05
N PRO A 20 15.89 -17.11 37.24
CA PRO A 20 15.60 -17.31 35.83
C PRO A 20 16.65 -18.31 35.35
N VAL A 21 16.21 -19.37 34.68
CA VAL A 21 17.11 -20.22 33.92
C VAL A 21 17.81 -19.27 32.96
N LEU A 22 19.07 -18.95 33.26
CA LEU A 22 19.95 -18.28 32.31
C LEU A 22 19.95 -19.19 31.09
N ALA A 23 19.31 -18.75 30.00
CA ALA A 23 19.49 -19.40 28.72
C ALA A 23 21.00 -19.39 28.45
N ASP A 24 21.57 -20.59 28.41
CA ASP A 24 22.99 -20.81 28.17
C ASP A 24 23.33 -20.18 26.82
N CYS A 25 24.50 -19.54 26.66
CA CYS A 25 24.95 -18.92 25.39
C CYS A 25 25.09 -19.93 24.23
N ASN A 26 24.68 -21.18 24.44
CA ASN A 26 24.65 -22.26 23.47
C ASN A 26 23.40 -22.25 22.56
N ASP A 27 22.41 -21.37 22.82
CA ASP A 27 21.27 -21.19 21.91
C ASP A 27 21.68 -20.36 20.69
N PHE A 28 22.12 -21.05 19.63
CA PHE A 28 22.30 -20.47 18.30
C PHE A 28 20.94 -20.14 17.69
N GLY A 29 20.58 -18.87 17.63
CA GLY A 29 19.33 -18.47 16.98
C GLY A 29 19.21 -16.97 16.73
N ILE A 30 18.40 -16.63 15.73
CA ILE A 30 17.85 -15.30 15.56
C ILE A 30 16.34 -15.44 15.48
N LYS A 31 15.63 -14.58 16.20
CA LYS A 31 14.19 -14.44 16.11
C LYS A 31 13.87 -13.12 15.41
N ILE A 32 12.87 -13.17 14.53
CA ILE A 32 12.32 -11.98 13.86
C ILE A 32 10.90 -11.72 14.38
N VAL A 33 10.60 -10.45 14.65
CA VAL A 33 9.28 -10.03 15.12
C VAL A 33 8.86 -8.72 14.45
N PRO A 34 7.68 -8.68 13.80
CA PRO A 34 6.85 -9.82 13.43
C PRO A 34 7.45 -10.59 12.24
N PRO A 35 7.16 -11.90 12.08
CA PRO A 35 7.53 -12.66 10.89
C PRO A 35 6.63 -12.37 9.67
N ILE A 36 5.42 -11.87 9.91
CA ILE A 36 4.45 -11.46 8.89
C ILE A 36 3.89 -10.10 9.29
N ILE A 37 3.95 -9.15 8.36
CA ILE A 37 3.38 -7.82 8.49
C ILE A 37 2.19 -7.76 7.52
N ASN A 38 1.01 -7.45 8.03
CA ASN A 38 -0.19 -7.29 7.22
C ASN A 38 -0.61 -5.82 7.25
N PHE A 39 -0.81 -5.25 6.07
CA PHE A 39 -1.47 -3.98 5.89
C PHE A 39 -2.77 -4.23 5.12
N SER A 40 -3.89 -3.86 5.73
CA SER A 40 -5.22 -3.98 5.13
C SER A 40 -5.82 -2.58 4.99
N ASP A 41 -6.80 -2.44 4.10
CA ASP A 41 -7.46 -1.17 3.81
C ASP A 41 -6.52 -0.06 3.34
N VAL A 42 -5.50 -0.45 2.57
CA VAL A 42 -4.47 0.45 2.08
C VAL A 42 -4.98 1.22 0.87
N THR A 43 -4.71 2.52 0.85
CA THR A 43 -5.00 3.40 -0.28
C THR A 43 -3.73 3.59 -1.12
N THR A 44 -3.89 3.78 -2.43
CA THR A 44 -2.75 4.17 -3.28
C THR A 44 -2.12 5.47 -2.77
N GLY A 45 -0.80 5.62 -2.86
CA GLY A 45 -0.08 6.77 -2.29
C GLY A 45 0.21 6.69 -0.78
N ASP A 46 -0.30 5.68 -0.07
CA ASP A 46 -0.03 5.53 1.36
C ASP A 46 1.46 5.30 1.64
N ASN A 47 1.94 5.90 2.73
CA ASN A 47 3.27 5.64 3.28
C ASN A 47 3.11 4.86 4.60
N LEU A 48 3.28 3.55 4.50
CA LEU A 48 3.07 2.63 5.61
C LEU A 48 4.37 2.44 6.37
N LEU A 49 4.34 2.67 7.68
CA LEU A 49 5.50 2.50 8.55
C LEU A 49 5.38 1.21 9.36
N CYS A 50 6.46 0.46 9.47
CA CYS A 50 6.53 -0.66 10.40
C CYS A 50 7.95 -0.92 10.90
N ASP A 51 8.00 -1.49 12.11
CA ASP A 51 9.24 -1.87 12.78
C ASP A 51 9.42 -3.38 12.71
N ILE A 52 10.61 -3.81 12.32
CA ILE A 52 11.06 -5.21 12.41
C ILE A 52 12.10 -5.30 13.53
N LYS A 53 11.90 -6.23 14.45
CA LYS A 53 12.83 -6.52 15.53
C LYS A 53 13.57 -7.80 15.23
N LEU A 54 14.89 -7.71 15.23
CA LEU A 54 15.78 -8.85 15.23
C LEU A 54 16.23 -9.09 16.66
N ILE A 55 16.02 -10.29 17.18
CA ILE A 55 16.39 -10.68 18.53
C ILE A 55 17.44 -11.78 18.43
N ARG A 56 18.57 -11.58 19.10
CA ARG A 56 19.67 -12.53 19.15
C ARG A 56 20.17 -12.63 20.59
N TRP A 57 20.21 -13.84 21.13
CA TRP A 57 20.77 -14.07 22.46
C TRP A 57 22.30 -14.08 22.39
N CYS A 58 22.97 -13.54 23.41
CA CYS A 58 24.42 -13.60 23.56
C CYS A 58 25.23 -13.03 22.37
N VAL A 59 25.12 -11.71 22.16
CA VAL A 59 25.95 -10.99 21.18
C VAL A 59 27.31 -10.62 21.80
N ASP A 60 28.25 -11.56 21.74
CA ASP A 60 29.61 -11.45 22.29
C ASP A 60 30.57 -10.63 21.41
N VAL A 61 30.34 -10.67 20.10
CA VAL A 61 31.00 -9.85 19.08
C VAL A 61 29.97 -9.05 18.27
N PRO A 62 30.36 -7.92 17.66
CA PRO A 62 29.49 -7.22 16.73
C PRO A 62 29.15 -8.09 15.51
N TYR A 63 27.90 -8.06 15.08
CA TYR A 63 27.46 -8.72 13.85
C TYR A 63 26.96 -7.70 12.83
N ASN A 64 27.32 -7.89 11.57
CA ASN A 64 26.76 -7.11 10.47
C ASN A 64 25.41 -7.69 10.08
N ILE A 65 24.49 -6.81 9.69
CA ILE A 65 23.18 -7.16 9.15
C ILE A 65 23.16 -6.72 7.70
N LYS A 66 22.75 -7.60 6.79
CA LYS A 66 22.43 -7.24 5.41
C LYS A 66 20.94 -7.47 5.21
N ALA A 67 20.20 -6.39 4.96
CA ALA A 67 18.79 -6.45 4.60
C ALA A 67 18.65 -6.41 3.07
N THR A 68 17.89 -7.33 2.49
CA THR A 68 17.63 -7.42 1.05
C THR A 68 16.14 -7.62 0.84
N VAL A 69 15.53 -6.80 0.00
CA VAL A 69 14.15 -7.03 -0.46
C VAL A 69 14.21 -8.11 -1.55
N ASP A 70 13.35 -9.12 -1.45
CA ASP A 70 13.25 -10.16 -2.48
C ASP A 70 12.47 -9.61 -3.68
N GLU A 71 12.84 -10.02 -4.90
CA GLU A 71 12.14 -9.64 -6.13
C GLU A 71 10.65 -9.99 -6.06
N SER A 72 9.80 -9.00 -6.30
CA SER A 72 8.33 -9.08 -6.24
C SER A 72 7.72 -7.83 -6.85
N ASP A 73 6.40 -7.83 -7.09
CA ASP A 73 5.65 -6.68 -7.63
C ASP A 73 5.75 -5.42 -6.75
N ILE A 74 6.08 -5.60 -5.47
CA ILE A 74 6.23 -4.52 -4.48
C ILE A 74 7.68 -4.26 -4.08
N TYR A 75 8.65 -4.82 -4.82
CA TYR A 75 10.08 -4.67 -4.54
C TYR A 75 10.46 -3.19 -4.39
N ASP A 76 10.02 -2.34 -5.33
CA ASP A 76 10.33 -0.92 -5.32
C ASP A 76 9.55 -0.11 -4.29
N TRP A 77 8.52 -0.69 -3.65
CA TRP A 77 7.69 -0.02 -2.65
C TRP A 77 8.37 -0.06 -1.29
N ILE A 78 9.16 -1.11 -1.03
CA ILE A 78 9.78 -1.39 0.26
C ILE A 78 11.11 -0.61 0.37
N LYS A 79 11.19 0.32 1.33
CA LYS A 79 12.37 1.14 1.61
C LYS A 79 12.80 1.01 3.08
N PHE A 80 14.10 0.93 3.30
CA PHE A 80 14.65 1.01 4.66
C PHE A 80 14.87 2.46 5.05
N ASP A 81 14.65 2.78 6.32
CA ASP A 81 15.07 4.07 6.85
C ASP A 81 16.59 4.14 6.88
N SER A 82 17.18 5.22 6.34
CA SER A 82 18.63 5.43 6.25
C SER A 82 19.32 5.44 7.62
N ASP A 83 18.55 5.74 8.67
CA ASP A 83 19.03 5.84 10.04
C ASP A 83 19.06 4.48 10.76
N SER A 84 18.55 3.41 10.13
CA SER A 84 18.61 2.06 10.70
C SER A 84 20.04 1.52 10.60
N SER A 85 20.77 1.55 11.72
CA SER A 85 22.12 0.99 11.80
C SER A 85 22.10 -0.51 11.51
N LEU A 86 22.62 -0.99 10.38
CA LEU A 86 22.59 -2.42 10.05
C LEU A 86 23.68 -3.24 10.75
N LYS A 87 23.77 -3.12 12.08
CA LYS A 87 24.76 -3.81 12.91
C LYS A 87 24.19 -4.08 14.30
N PHE A 88 24.43 -5.29 14.80
CA PHE A 88 24.32 -5.59 16.22
C PHE A 88 25.60 -5.15 16.93
N LEU A 89 25.45 -4.38 18.00
CA LEU A 89 26.54 -4.04 18.92
C LEU A 89 26.77 -5.17 19.93
N LYS A 90 27.98 -5.24 20.46
CA LYS A 90 28.30 -6.18 21.55
C LYS A 90 27.35 -5.94 22.74
N GLY A 91 26.69 -7.00 23.19
CA GLY A 91 25.69 -6.97 24.26
C GLY A 91 24.29 -6.51 23.83
N GLU A 92 24.07 -6.16 22.57
CA GLU A 92 22.75 -5.81 22.05
C GLU A 92 21.95 -7.07 21.72
N GLU A 93 20.93 -7.38 22.52
CA GLU A 93 20.10 -8.57 22.30
C GLU A 93 18.90 -8.33 21.37
N LEU A 94 18.54 -7.06 21.16
CA LEU A 94 17.40 -6.65 20.37
C LEU A 94 17.78 -5.45 19.51
N HIS A 95 17.57 -5.60 18.22
CA HIS A 95 17.86 -4.58 17.23
C HIS A 95 16.60 -4.23 16.43
N ASN A 96 16.27 -2.93 16.35
CA ASN A 96 15.08 -2.45 15.65
C ASN A 96 15.47 -1.90 14.28
N ILE A 97 14.76 -2.33 13.24
CA ILE A 97 14.91 -1.87 11.87
C ILE A 97 13.60 -1.24 11.43
N LYS A 98 13.68 0.02 10.98
CA LYS A 98 12.52 0.75 10.45
C LYS A 98 12.41 0.56 8.94
N LEU A 99 11.20 0.22 8.54
CA LEU A 99 10.81 -0.04 7.16
C LEU A 99 9.65 0.89 6.80
N LYS A 100 9.69 1.41 5.57
CA LYS A 100 8.62 2.16 4.94
C LYS A 100 8.15 1.40 3.70
N VAL A 101 6.86 1.26 3.53
CA VAL A 101 6.26 0.79 2.28
C VAL A 101 5.57 1.97 1.63
N LEU A 102 6.12 2.42 0.51
CA LEU A 102 5.62 3.52 -0.30
C LEU A 102 4.71 2.93 -1.38
N VAL A 103 3.41 2.92 -1.12
CA VAL A 103 2.42 2.41 -2.06
C VAL A 103 2.31 3.43 -3.19
N PRO A 104 2.59 3.08 -4.45
CA PRO A 104 2.48 4.03 -5.56
C PRO A 104 1.07 4.60 -5.68
N GLU A 105 0.94 5.85 -6.13
CA GLU A 105 -0.38 6.47 -6.40
C GLU A 105 -1.18 5.69 -7.47
N ASN A 106 -0.48 4.97 -8.34
CA ASN A 106 -1.01 4.17 -9.44
C ASN A 106 -1.01 2.65 -9.18
N ALA A 107 -0.86 2.20 -7.93
CA ALA A 107 -0.96 0.78 -7.60
C ALA A 107 -2.37 0.24 -7.92
N ASP A 108 -2.46 -0.97 -8.47
CA ASP A 108 -3.75 -1.62 -8.70
C ASP A 108 -4.41 -2.02 -7.36
N ILE A 109 -5.73 -2.11 -7.38
CA ILE A 109 -6.47 -2.73 -6.28
C ILE A 109 -6.16 -4.22 -6.31
N GLY A 110 -5.74 -4.76 -5.17
CA GLY A 110 -5.38 -6.16 -5.07
C GLY A 110 -4.55 -6.48 -3.84
N SER A 111 -4.26 -7.77 -3.69
CA SER A 111 -3.38 -8.28 -2.65
C SER A 111 -1.98 -8.46 -3.20
N TYR A 112 -1.02 -7.87 -2.52
CA TYR A 112 0.39 -7.93 -2.84
C TYR A 112 1.16 -8.65 -1.74
N GLN A 113 2.24 -9.33 -2.13
CA GLN A 113 3.15 -9.96 -1.20
C GLN A 113 4.60 -9.72 -1.62
N GLY A 114 5.41 -9.33 -0.64
CA GLY A 114 6.85 -9.24 -0.77
C GLY A 114 7.52 -9.81 0.47
N SER A 115 8.84 -9.91 0.46
CA SER A 115 9.60 -10.33 1.62
C SER A 115 10.93 -9.62 1.73
N VAL A 116 11.39 -9.52 2.96
CA VAL A 116 12.70 -8.97 3.30
C VAL A 116 13.53 -10.05 3.96
N LEU A 117 14.69 -10.35 3.38
CA LEU A 117 15.70 -11.23 3.94
C LEU A 117 16.72 -10.42 4.74
N PHE A 118 16.93 -10.79 5.99
CA PHE A 118 17.99 -10.29 6.85
C PHE A 118 19.04 -11.38 7.01
N VAL A 119 20.25 -11.11 6.52
CA VAL A 119 21.42 -11.98 6.69
C VAL A 119 22.33 -11.39 7.74
N ILE A 120 22.58 -12.13 8.80
CA ILE A 120 23.47 -11.74 9.89
C ILE A 120 24.78 -12.51 9.76
N SER A 121 25.89 -11.78 9.79
CA SER A 121 27.24 -12.33 9.63
C SER A 121 28.19 -11.78 10.68
N SER A 122 29.10 -12.61 11.18
CA SER A 122 30.16 -12.14 12.08
C SER A 122 31.10 -11.21 11.29
N GLY A 123 31.43 -10.05 11.87
CA GLY A 123 32.25 -9.04 11.19
C GLY A 123 33.65 -9.52 10.81
N ASP A 124 34.22 -10.42 11.59
CA ASP A 124 35.56 -10.99 11.38
C ASP A 124 35.49 -12.50 11.20
N LYS A 125 36.41 -13.05 10.38
CA LYS A 125 36.62 -14.50 10.26
C LYS A 125 37.10 -15.02 11.60
N ILE A 126 36.34 -15.91 12.25
CA ILE A 126 36.81 -16.63 13.43
C ILE A 126 37.90 -17.58 12.93
N GLN A 127 39.17 -17.19 13.10
CA GLN A 127 40.31 -18.08 12.90
C GLN A 127 40.51 -18.87 14.19
N GLN A 128 40.20 -20.16 14.14
CA GLN A 128 40.63 -21.10 15.17
C GLN A 128 41.32 -22.25 14.44
N ASP A 129 42.59 -22.48 14.78
CA ASP A 129 43.42 -23.60 14.31
C ASP A 129 43.44 -23.83 12.78
N GLY A 130 43.70 -22.77 12.01
CA GLY A 130 44.07 -22.87 10.59
C GLY A 130 42.91 -23.10 9.61
N VAL A 131 41.66 -23.22 10.08
CA VAL A 131 40.46 -23.28 9.23
C VAL A 131 39.53 -22.11 9.58
N ALA A 132 39.28 -21.22 8.62
CA ALA A 132 38.32 -20.13 8.81
C ALA A 132 36.91 -20.63 8.46
N MET A 133 36.01 -20.67 9.45
CA MET A 133 34.58 -20.88 9.23
C MET A 133 33.85 -19.54 9.29
N ASN A 134 32.99 -19.27 8.30
CA ASN A 134 32.07 -18.14 8.33
C ASN A 134 30.64 -18.71 8.36
N VAL A 135 29.86 -18.31 9.36
CA VAL A 135 28.46 -18.71 9.51
C VAL A 135 27.59 -17.49 9.30
N ASN A 136 26.69 -17.58 8.32
CA ASN A 136 25.67 -16.57 8.05
C ASN A 136 24.31 -17.15 8.43
N ILE A 137 23.50 -16.37 9.15
CA ILE A 137 22.13 -16.77 9.49
C ILE A 137 21.16 -15.83 8.79
N GLY A 138 20.24 -16.41 8.01
CA GLY A 138 19.19 -15.69 7.31
C GLY A 138 17.84 -15.84 8.02
N VAL A 139 17.14 -14.73 8.24
CA VAL A 139 15.74 -14.71 8.66
C VAL A 139 14.92 -13.82 7.74
N ARG A 140 13.65 -14.16 7.53
CA ARG A 140 12.77 -13.47 6.57
C ARG A 140 11.53 -12.92 7.26
N SER A 141 11.14 -11.70 6.89
CA SER A 141 9.80 -11.17 7.16
C SER A 141 8.99 -11.13 5.86
N ILE A 142 7.73 -11.56 5.92
CA ILE A 142 6.78 -11.43 4.83
C ILE A 142 5.98 -10.15 5.03
N ILE A 143 5.76 -9.40 3.95
CA ILE A 143 4.91 -8.21 3.92
C ILE A 143 3.74 -8.52 3.01
N LYS A 144 2.52 -8.36 3.54
CA LYS A 144 1.26 -8.51 2.80
C LYS A 144 0.53 -7.19 2.82
N ILE A 145 0.03 -6.77 1.66
CA ILE A 145 -0.63 -5.48 1.47
C ILE A 145 -1.90 -5.72 0.67
N ASP A 146 -3.04 -5.37 1.24
CA ASP A 146 -4.30 -5.33 0.52
C ASP A 146 -4.62 -3.88 0.17
N VAL A 147 -4.35 -3.50 -1.09
CA VAL A 147 -4.74 -2.19 -1.63
C VAL A 147 -6.20 -2.27 -2.00
N THR A 148 -7.05 -1.50 -1.32
CA THR A 148 -8.51 -1.57 -1.51
C THR A 148 -9.11 -0.30 -2.08
N GLN A 149 -8.34 0.81 -2.13
CA GLN A 149 -8.86 2.11 -2.57
C GLN A 149 -7.81 2.90 -3.38
N THR A 150 -8.28 3.68 -4.36
CA THR A 150 -7.46 4.66 -5.06
C THR A 150 -7.40 5.97 -4.27
N SER A 151 -6.23 6.60 -4.20
CA SER A 151 -6.04 7.95 -3.68
C SER A 151 -7.02 8.90 -4.32
N TYR A 152 -7.65 9.73 -3.49
CA TYR A 152 -8.58 10.74 -3.95
C TYR A 152 -8.24 12.07 -3.29
N ILE A 153 -8.51 13.15 -4.03
CA ILE A 153 -8.49 14.49 -3.48
C ILE A 153 -9.91 14.82 -3.06
N LYS A 154 -10.10 15.17 -1.78
CA LYS A 154 -11.38 15.68 -1.29
C LYS A 154 -11.65 17.03 -1.95
N VAL A 155 -12.83 17.17 -2.53
CA VAL A 155 -13.31 18.44 -3.09
C VAL A 155 -14.39 19.04 -2.22
N TYR A 156 -14.54 20.36 -2.26
CA TYR A 156 -15.48 21.12 -1.44
C TYR A 156 -16.61 21.66 -2.29
N THR A 157 -17.81 21.71 -1.70
CA THR A 157 -19.00 22.23 -2.37
C THR A 157 -18.79 23.68 -2.80
N SER A 158 -18.87 23.91 -4.10
CA SER A 158 -18.74 25.23 -4.72
C SER A 158 -19.60 25.29 -5.99
N PRO A 159 -19.96 26.50 -6.49
CA PRO A 159 -20.69 26.63 -7.75
C PRO A 159 -19.98 25.98 -8.93
N ILE A 160 -18.64 25.94 -8.90
CA ILE A 160 -17.84 25.28 -9.92
C ILE A 160 -17.90 23.76 -9.80
N LEU A 161 -17.84 23.18 -8.59
CA LEU A 161 -18.00 21.74 -8.40
C LEU A 161 -19.33 21.25 -8.99
N ASN A 162 -20.42 21.98 -8.80
CA ASN A 162 -21.74 21.60 -9.34
C ASN A 162 -21.76 21.45 -10.86
N LYS A 163 -20.92 22.21 -11.58
CA LYS A 163 -20.79 22.12 -13.05
C LYS A 163 -19.87 20.99 -13.50
N LEU A 164 -18.97 20.55 -12.63
CA LEU A 164 -17.91 19.59 -12.93
C LEU A 164 -18.18 18.18 -12.37
N ARG A 165 -19.28 17.97 -11.65
CA ARG A 165 -19.68 16.65 -11.16
C ARG A 165 -19.75 15.65 -12.30
N GLY A 166 -19.06 14.53 -12.12
CA GLY A 166 -19.03 13.46 -13.09
C GLY A 166 -18.19 13.77 -14.34
N ARG A 167 -17.58 14.97 -14.43
CA ARG A 167 -16.70 15.33 -15.54
C ARG A 167 -15.27 14.90 -15.27
N ILE A 168 -14.54 14.73 -16.36
CA ILE A 168 -13.09 14.69 -16.35
C ILE A 168 -12.60 16.12 -16.54
N ILE A 169 -11.69 16.55 -15.68
CA ILE A 169 -11.02 17.85 -15.78
C ILE A 169 -9.57 17.63 -16.14
N VAL A 170 -9.01 18.53 -16.94
CA VAL A 170 -7.60 18.56 -17.29
C VAL A 170 -7.04 19.87 -16.81
N LYS A 171 -5.86 19.86 -16.20
CA LYS A 171 -5.15 21.04 -15.69
C LYS A 171 -3.97 21.34 -16.62
N PRO A 172 -4.15 22.18 -17.65
CA PRO A 172 -3.10 22.41 -18.65
C PRO A 172 -1.85 23.06 -18.02
N GLU A 173 -2.06 23.86 -16.97
CA GLU A 173 -1.03 24.57 -16.21
C GLU A 173 -0.21 23.64 -15.29
N ASP A 174 -0.53 22.34 -15.23
CA ASP A 174 0.13 21.33 -14.40
C ASP A 174 0.41 20.07 -15.22
N LEU A 175 1.23 20.23 -16.26
CA LEU A 175 1.67 19.15 -17.15
C LEU A 175 0.51 18.38 -17.83
N GLY A 176 -0.68 18.98 -17.93
CA GLY A 176 -1.85 18.31 -18.50
C GLY A 176 -2.41 17.19 -17.63
N ARG A 177 -2.16 17.20 -16.31
CA ARG A 177 -2.76 16.22 -15.39
C ARG A 177 -4.28 16.24 -15.48
N ALA A 178 -4.87 15.06 -15.49
CA ALA A 178 -6.31 14.86 -15.58
C ALA A 178 -6.87 14.29 -14.27
N TYR A 179 -8.11 14.64 -13.96
CA TYR A 179 -8.84 14.13 -12.79
C TYR A 179 -10.27 13.80 -13.15
N TYR A 180 -10.79 12.67 -12.68
CA TYR A 180 -12.21 12.35 -12.70
C TYR A 180 -12.87 12.88 -11.42
N ILE A 181 -13.82 13.80 -11.55
CA ILE A 181 -14.65 14.25 -10.41
C ILE A 181 -15.82 13.29 -10.27
N HIS A 182 -15.93 12.64 -9.12
CA HIS A 182 -17.03 11.73 -8.88
C HIS A 182 -18.38 12.48 -8.88
N PRO A 183 -19.45 11.96 -9.51
CA PRO A 183 -20.72 12.67 -9.64
C PRO A 183 -21.39 12.92 -8.28
N ILE A 184 -21.37 11.90 -7.42
CA ILE A 184 -22.03 11.92 -6.10
C ILE A 184 -21.04 12.26 -4.97
N LEU A 185 -19.94 11.51 -4.87
CA LEU A 185 -18.91 11.74 -3.86
C LEU A 185 -18.21 13.08 -4.09
N ASN A 186 -17.97 13.83 -3.02
CA ASN A 186 -17.13 15.03 -3.03
C ASN A 186 -15.64 14.64 -3.09
N LYS A 187 -15.27 13.90 -4.13
CA LYS A 187 -13.94 13.34 -4.37
C LYS A 187 -13.57 13.49 -5.85
N MET A 188 -12.30 13.72 -6.13
CA MET A 188 -11.73 13.55 -7.46
C MET A 188 -10.56 12.59 -7.43
N PHE A 189 -10.39 11.84 -8.52
CA PHE A 189 -9.38 10.80 -8.65
C PHE A 189 -8.41 11.16 -9.77
N SER A 190 -7.11 10.96 -9.56
CA SER A 190 -6.10 11.21 -10.58
C SER A 190 -6.25 10.24 -11.76
N LEU A 191 -6.05 10.78 -12.97
CA LEU A 191 -6.03 10.04 -14.23
C LEU A 191 -4.72 10.33 -14.99
N GLY A 192 -3.63 10.62 -14.28
CA GLY A 192 -2.37 11.15 -14.84
C GLY A 192 -1.56 10.14 -15.66
N SER A 193 -1.92 8.86 -15.61
CA SER A 193 -1.33 7.81 -16.45
C SER A 193 -2.39 6.80 -16.92
N PRO A 194 -2.08 6.00 -17.96
CA PRO A 194 -2.97 4.91 -18.40
C PRO A 194 -3.36 3.95 -17.27
N ASN A 195 -2.42 3.63 -16.37
CA ASN A 195 -2.68 2.74 -15.24
C ASN A 195 -3.62 3.40 -14.22
N GLU A 196 -3.37 4.65 -13.84
CA GLU A 196 -4.27 5.38 -12.92
C GLU A 196 -5.69 5.48 -13.47
N ALA A 197 -5.82 5.85 -14.75
CA ALA A 197 -7.12 5.95 -15.39
C ALA A 197 -7.87 4.61 -15.35
N PHE A 198 -7.17 3.52 -15.65
CA PHE A 198 -7.73 2.17 -15.58
C PHE A 198 -8.13 1.77 -14.16
N SER A 199 -7.29 2.03 -13.14
CA SER A 199 -7.63 1.73 -11.74
C SER A 199 -8.85 2.53 -11.27
N VAL A 200 -9.00 3.79 -11.69
CA VAL A 200 -10.20 4.60 -11.41
C VAL A 200 -11.44 3.99 -12.06
N MET A 201 -11.36 3.55 -13.32
CA MET A 201 -12.51 2.95 -14.01
C MET A 201 -13.00 1.69 -13.31
N ARG A 202 -12.08 0.84 -12.83
CA ARG A 202 -12.44 -0.39 -12.12
C ARG A 202 -12.96 -0.11 -10.71
N SER A 203 -12.32 0.81 -9.98
CA SER A 203 -12.67 1.09 -8.58
C SER A 203 -13.95 1.92 -8.42
N GLN A 204 -14.21 2.84 -9.35
CA GLN A 204 -15.39 3.71 -9.34
C GLN A 204 -16.52 3.17 -10.22
N GLY A 205 -16.26 2.08 -10.95
CA GLY A 205 -17.19 1.46 -11.86
C GLY A 205 -18.35 0.79 -11.14
N ILE A 206 -19.57 1.12 -11.55
CA ILE A 206 -20.81 0.52 -11.02
C ILE A 206 -21.25 -0.60 -11.96
N GLY A 207 -21.63 -1.77 -11.43
CA GLY A 207 -22.14 -2.86 -12.27
C GLY A 207 -23.43 -2.47 -13.01
N ILE A 208 -23.51 -2.74 -14.31
CA ILE A 208 -24.70 -2.50 -15.14
C ILE A 208 -25.01 -3.71 -16.03
N SER A 209 -26.30 -4.01 -16.20
CA SER A 209 -26.77 -5.04 -17.14
C SER A 209 -26.78 -4.52 -18.58
N ASN A 210 -26.72 -5.44 -19.54
CA ASN A 210 -26.74 -5.13 -20.96
C ASN A 210 -28.00 -4.34 -21.34
N ASN A 211 -29.16 -4.74 -20.81
CA ASN A 211 -30.45 -4.08 -21.07
C ASN A 211 -30.51 -2.62 -20.60
N ASN A 212 -29.80 -2.26 -19.52
CA ASN A 212 -29.75 -0.89 -19.04
C ASN A 212 -28.65 -0.10 -19.76
N LEU A 213 -27.53 -0.73 -20.09
CA LEU A 213 -26.43 -0.10 -20.79
C LEU A 213 -26.84 0.33 -22.20
N THR A 214 -27.69 -0.42 -22.90
CA THR A 214 -28.21 -0.08 -24.24
C THR A 214 -29.10 1.16 -24.28
N LYS A 215 -29.57 1.66 -23.13
CA LYS A 215 -30.29 2.92 -23.04
C LYS A 215 -29.41 4.14 -23.31
N PHE A 216 -28.10 4.02 -23.09
CA PHE A 216 -27.15 5.07 -23.44
C PHE A 216 -26.69 4.89 -24.88
N ARG A 217 -26.76 5.99 -25.67
CA ARG A 217 -26.20 5.99 -27.03
C ARG A 217 -24.69 5.80 -26.95
N GLU A 218 -24.17 4.86 -27.73
CA GLU A 218 -22.73 4.67 -27.85
C GLU A 218 -22.12 5.72 -28.76
N ASN A 219 -21.07 6.39 -28.30
CA ASN A 219 -20.37 7.37 -29.11
C ASN A 219 -19.83 6.75 -30.41
N GLY A 220 -19.96 7.47 -31.52
CA GLY A 220 -19.48 7.02 -32.83
C GLY A 220 -20.37 5.99 -33.54
N LYS A 221 -21.51 5.58 -32.96
CA LYS A 221 -22.51 4.73 -33.63
C LYS A 221 -23.76 5.53 -34.01
N ASN A 222 -24.17 5.42 -35.27
CA ASN A 222 -25.48 5.89 -35.73
C ASN A 222 -26.55 4.93 -35.21
N ASN A 223 -27.16 5.28 -34.07
CA ASN A 223 -28.36 4.62 -33.62
C ASN A 223 -29.54 5.54 -33.98
N ASP A 224 -30.42 5.09 -34.87
CA ASP A 224 -31.66 5.78 -35.29
C ASP A 224 -32.68 5.91 -34.14
N ASN A 225 -32.34 5.41 -32.95
CA ASN A 225 -33.15 5.53 -31.75
C ASN A 225 -32.85 6.86 -31.06
N ILE A 226 -33.84 7.75 -31.21
CA ILE A 226 -34.02 9.05 -30.56
C ILE A 226 -33.50 9.03 -29.12
N LEU A 227 -32.69 10.03 -28.77
CA LEU A 227 -32.41 10.40 -27.38
C LEU A 227 -33.75 10.73 -26.72
N ILE A 228 -34.34 9.75 -26.04
CA ILE A 228 -35.45 10.01 -25.15
C ILE A 228 -34.81 10.70 -23.95
N GLU A 229 -35.19 11.95 -23.68
CA GLU A 229 -35.02 12.55 -22.36
C GLU A 229 -35.70 11.60 -21.36
N ASP A 230 -34.90 10.68 -20.81
CA ASP A 230 -35.29 9.66 -19.86
C ASP A 230 -34.62 10.04 -18.55
N ASP A 231 -35.40 10.17 -17.47
CA ASP A 231 -34.92 10.39 -16.11
C ASP A 231 -33.79 9.40 -15.75
N PHE A 232 -33.78 8.23 -16.39
CA PHE A 232 -32.70 7.26 -16.27
C PHE A 232 -31.34 7.79 -16.75
N ILE A 233 -31.26 8.53 -17.86
CA ILE A 233 -29.98 9.04 -18.36
C ILE A 233 -29.44 10.11 -17.41
N ASP A 234 -30.29 11.06 -17.02
CA ASP A 234 -29.91 12.23 -16.22
C ASP A 234 -29.28 11.85 -14.88
N ILE A 235 -29.84 10.85 -14.18
CA ILE A 235 -29.29 10.40 -12.90
C ILE A 235 -27.99 9.58 -13.03
N HIS A 236 -27.58 9.20 -14.26
CA HIS A 236 -26.40 8.40 -14.53
C HIS A 236 -25.29 9.15 -15.28
N LEU A 237 -25.50 10.43 -15.60
CA LEU A 237 -24.48 11.28 -16.18
C LEU A 237 -23.21 11.31 -15.32
N GLY A 238 -22.07 11.16 -15.99
CA GLY A 238 -20.75 11.20 -15.39
C GLY A 238 -20.40 9.99 -14.55
N LYS A 239 -21.20 8.93 -14.56
CA LYS A 239 -20.84 7.66 -13.92
C LYS A 239 -19.96 6.82 -14.84
N ILE A 240 -19.12 6.01 -14.22
CA ILE A 240 -18.42 4.91 -14.87
C ILE A 240 -19.19 3.62 -14.54
N PHE A 241 -19.47 2.82 -15.55
CA PHE A 241 -20.13 1.52 -15.43
C PHE A 241 -19.21 0.38 -15.85
N LEU A 242 -19.40 -0.77 -15.22
CA LEU A 242 -18.81 -2.05 -15.61
C LEU A 242 -19.93 -2.97 -16.09
N GLN A 243 -19.82 -3.46 -17.32
CA GLN A 243 -20.78 -4.37 -17.92
C GLN A 243 -20.61 -5.77 -17.33
N VAL A 244 -21.54 -6.21 -16.49
CA VAL A 244 -21.37 -7.44 -15.69
C VAL A 244 -21.84 -8.72 -16.37
N GLU A 245 -22.53 -8.60 -17.50
CA GLU A 245 -23.11 -9.74 -18.23
C GLU A 245 -22.25 -10.19 -19.43
N GLU A 246 -21.10 -9.54 -19.68
CA GLU A 246 -20.16 -9.87 -20.76
C GLU A 246 -18.70 -9.88 -20.25
N ASN A 247 -17.78 -9.14 -20.88
CA ASN A 247 -16.34 -9.25 -20.60
C ASN A 247 -15.88 -8.32 -19.48
N GLY A 248 -16.81 -7.69 -18.73
CA GLY A 248 -16.46 -6.70 -17.72
C GLY A 248 -16.04 -5.37 -18.31
N GLU A 249 -16.53 -5.01 -19.50
CA GLU A 249 -16.12 -3.77 -20.15
C GLU A 249 -16.52 -2.52 -19.37
N ALA A 250 -15.64 -1.52 -19.38
CA ALA A 250 -15.87 -0.24 -18.73
C ALA A 250 -16.46 0.79 -19.70
N TRP A 251 -17.39 1.60 -19.20
CA TRP A 251 -18.11 2.62 -19.95
C TRP A 251 -18.23 3.90 -19.14
N TYR A 252 -17.91 5.05 -19.73
CA TYR A 252 -18.14 6.36 -19.11
C TYR A 252 -19.31 7.07 -19.78
N ILE A 253 -20.28 7.54 -19.00
CA ILE A 253 -21.41 8.33 -19.51
C ILE A 253 -21.03 9.80 -19.47
N ASN A 254 -20.80 10.41 -20.63
CA ASN A 254 -20.36 11.81 -20.67
C ASN A 254 -21.51 12.76 -20.28
N PRO A 255 -21.35 13.60 -19.24
CA PRO A 255 -22.36 14.59 -18.83
C PRO A 255 -22.76 15.62 -19.89
N GLU A 256 -21.93 15.84 -20.91
CA GLU A 256 -22.17 16.86 -21.93
C GLU A 256 -23.16 16.42 -23.01
N ASN A 257 -23.15 15.14 -23.38
CA ASN A 257 -23.96 14.61 -24.48
C ASN A 257 -24.80 13.37 -24.11
N GLY A 258 -24.64 12.84 -22.89
CA GLY A 258 -25.35 11.65 -22.43
C GLY A 258 -24.91 10.34 -23.09
N GLU A 259 -23.85 10.37 -23.89
CA GLU A 259 -23.36 9.19 -24.60
C GLU A 259 -22.43 8.35 -23.71
N ARG A 260 -22.46 7.03 -23.93
CA ARG A 260 -21.48 6.11 -23.36
C ARG A 260 -20.23 6.04 -24.23
N TYR A 261 -19.07 6.15 -23.59
CA TYR A 261 -17.75 6.01 -24.19
C TYR A 261 -17.11 4.73 -23.68
N PHE A 262 -16.57 3.95 -24.61
CA PHE A 262 -15.96 2.66 -24.30
C PHE A 262 -14.54 2.84 -23.73
N LEU A 263 -14.26 2.23 -22.59
CA LEU A 263 -13.01 2.41 -21.85
C LEU A 263 -12.25 1.08 -21.67
N ASN A 264 -12.13 0.31 -22.75
CA ASN A 264 -11.68 -1.09 -22.68
C ASN A 264 -10.20 -1.27 -22.34
N ARG A 265 -9.30 -0.54 -23.03
CA ARG A 265 -7.85 -0.69 -22.83
C ARG A 265 -7.29 0.54 -22.12
N PRO A 266 -6.33 0.39 -21.18
CA PRO A 266 -5.77 1.51 -20.42
C PRO A 266 -5.30 2.68 -21.30
N HIS A 267 -4.60 2.38 -22.39
CA HIS A 267 -4.08 3.40 -23.31
C HIS A 267 -5.19 4.11 -24.10
N ASP A 268 -6.15 3.35 -24.63
CA ASP A 268 -7.27 3.90 -25.41
C ASP A 268 -8.17 4.77 -24.50
N ALA A 269 -8.43 4.27 -23.30
CA ALA A 269 -9.27 4.93 -22.32
C ALA A 269 -8.62 6.22 -21.79
N PHE A 270 -7.30 6.24 -21.61
CA PHE A 270 -6.56 7.45 -21.27
C PHE A 270 -6.70 8.53 -22.34
N GLY A 271 -6.55 8.17 -23.63
CA GLY A 271 -6.74 9.11 -24.74
C GLY A 271 -8.16 9.69 -24.77
N ILE A 272 -9.17 8.82 -24.68
CA ILE A 272 -10.58 9.23 -24.62
C ILE A 272 -10.82 10.18 -23.43
N MET A 273 -10.29 9.86 -22.26
CA MET A 273 -10.48 10.70 -21.07
C MET A 273 -9.80 12.07 -21.20
N GLN A 274 -8.64 12.16 -21.86
CA GLN A 274 -8.01 13.43 -22.16
C GLN A 274 -8.84 14.25 -23.17
N ASP A 275 -9.36 13.61 -24.21
CA ASP A 275 -10.17 14.27 -25.25
C ASP A 275 -11.50 14.80 -24.71
N LEU A 276 -12.12 14.07 -23.78
CA LEU A 276 -13.35 14.48 -23.08
C LEU A 276 -13.09 15.43 -21.91
N GLY A 277 -11.82 15.69 -21.60
CA GLY A 277 -11.40 16.48 -20.46
C GLY A 277 -11.72 17.96 -20.62
N VAL A 278 -12.37 18.55 -19.62
CA VAL A 278 -12.60 20.00 -19.57
C VAL A 278 -11.39 20.69 -18.94
N GLY A 279 -10.79 21.65 -19.64
CA GLY A 279 -9.70 22.46 -19.10
C GLY A 279 -10.13 23.28 -17.88
N ILE A 280 -9.32 23.26 -16.81
CA ILE A 280 -9.51 24.08 -15.61
C ILE A 280 -8.28 24.94 -15.32
N THR A 281 -8.50 26.19 -14.89
CA THR A 281 -7.43 27.10 -14.45
C THR A 281 -6.95 26.73 -13.05
N ASN A 282 -5.73 27.11 -12.66
CA ASN A 282 -5.26 26.91 -11.28
C ASN A 282 -6.19 27.57 -10.25
N ASN A 283 -6.66 28.80 -10.52
CA ASN A 283 -7.58 29.52 -9.62
C ASN A 283 -8.89 28.73 -9.39
N ASP A 284 -9.49 28.23 -10.47
CA ASP A 284 -10.72 27.45 -10.41
C ASP A 284 -10.52 26.08 -9.74
N PHE A 285 -9.35 25.47 -9.95
CA PHE A 285 -8.97 24.23 -9.28
C PHE A 285 -8.80 24.43 -7.77
N ASP A 286 -8.20 25.54 -7.34
CA ASP A 286 -8.01 25.86 -5.92
C ASP A 286 -9.36 26.03 -5.20
N LEU A 287 -10.38 26.56 -5.89
CA LEU A 287 -11.77 26.62 -5.38
C LEU A 287 -12.36 25.23 -5.13
N LEU A 288 -11.90 24.17 -5.81
CA LEU A 288 -12.35 22.81 -5.56
C LEU A 288 -11.72 22.23 -4.30
N ILE A 289 -10.50 22.61 -3.95
CA ILE A 289 -9.72 22.02 -2.85
C ILE A 289 -9.63 22.91 -1.60
N ASN A 290 -10.31 24.05 -1.61
CA ASN A 290 -10.36 25.03 -0.51
C ASN A 290 -8.94 25.41 -0.02
N LYS A 291 -8.08 25.74 -1.00
CA LYS A 291 -6.75 26.30 -0.78
C LYS A 291 -6.72 27.79 -1.11
#